data_AF-A0A961ZA55-F1
#
_entry.id   AF-A0A961ZA55-F1
#
_cell.length_a   1.000
_cell.length_b   1.000
_cell.length_c   1.000
_cell.angle_alpha   90.00
_cell.angle_beta   90.00
_cell.angle_gamma   90.00
#
_symmetry.space_group_name_H-M   'P 1'
#
loop_
_entity.id
_entity.type
_entity.pdbx_description
1 polymer ?
#
loop_
_entity_poly.entity_id
_entity_poly.type
_entity_poly.pdbx_seq_one_letter_code
_entity_poly.pdbx_strand_id
1 'polypeptide(L)' 'MAMLECGHEQHVRHKPPLVERPWVLTAEGRASRIGQLLDCPFCDETDEDDDATSSAGEEE' A
#
# COMPACT_ATOMS: atom_id res chain seq x y z
N MET A 1 3.54 -6.10 -10.03
CA MET A 1 4.49 -5.38 -9.15
C MET A 1 4.50 -3.94 -9.62
N ALA A 2 4.29 -2.98 -8.72
CA ALA A 2 4.25 -1.56 -9.03
C ALA A 2 5.27 -0.84 -8.14
N MET A 3 6.12 -0.01 -8.74
CA MET A 3 7.02 0.87 -7.99
C MET A 3 6.27 2.16 -7.67
N LEU A 4 6.12 2.45 -6.38
CA LEU A 4 5.46 3.65 -5.91
C LEU A 4 6.43 4.83 -5.90
N GLU A 5 5.87 6.04 -5.84
CA GLU A 5 6.62 7.31 -5.85
C GLU A 5 7.54 7.43 -4.62
N CYS A 6 7.15 6.82 -3.51
CA CYS A 6 7.97 6.69 -2.30
C CYS A 6 9.15 5.72 -2.44
N GLY A 7 9.31 5.04 -3.58
CA GLY A 7 10.39 4.09 -3.85
C GLY A 7 10.10 2.65 -3.41
N HIS A 8 9.00 2.40 -2.69
CA HIS A 8 8.59 1.07 -2.27
C HIS A 8 7.93 0.26 -3.40
N GLU A 9 8.20 -1.05 -3.41
CA GLU A 9 7.58 -1.98 -4.35
C GLU A 9 6.31 -2.58 -3.76
N GLN A 10 5.16 -2.33 -4.38
CA GLN A 10 3.89 -2.92 -3.97
C GLN A 10 3.50 -4.05 -4.91
N HIS A 11 3.33 -5.26 -4.34
CA HIS A 11 2.69 -6.35 -5.05
C HIS A 11 1.17 -6.22 -4.94
N VAL A 12 0.54 -5.67 -5.98
CA VAL A 12 -0.92 -5.70 -6.14
C VAL A 12 -1.36 -7.14 -6.42
N ARG A 13 -1.56 -7.93 -5.36
CA ARG A 13 -2.08 -9.31 -5.48
C ARG A 13 -3.59 -9.29 -5.61
N HIS A 14 -4.11 -10.12 -6.51
CA HIS A 14 -5.50 -10.53 -6.44
C HIS A 14 -5.66 -11.44 -5.21
N LYS A 15 -6.13 -10.90 -4.08
CA LYS A 15 -6.55 -11.70 -2.94
C LYS A 15 -7.83 -12.45 -3.33
N PRO A 16 -7.88 -13.80 -3.29
CA PRO A 16 -9.13 -14.54 -3.37
C PRO A 16 -10.00 -14.22 -2.15
N PRO A 17 -11.35 -14.25 -2.23
CA PRO A 17 -12.18 -14.80 -3.31
C PRO A 17 -12.30 -13.88 -4.54
N LEU A 18 -12.75 -14.46 -5.66
CA LEU A 18 -13.11 -13.70 -6.86
C LEU A 18 -14.14 -12.63 -6.50
N VAL A 19 -13.72 -11.37 -6.55
CA VAL A 19 -14.59 -10.20 -6.37
C VAL A 19 -15.04 -9.68 -7.73
N GLU A 20 -16.33 -9.36 -7.82
CA GLU A 20 -16.89 -8.70 -9.00
C GLU A 20 -16.25 -7.33 -9.19
N ARG A 21 -15.69 -7.11 -10.39
CA ARG A 21 -15.04 -5.87 -10.79
C ARG A 21 -15.72 -5.35 -12.05
N PRO A 22 -16.91 -4.74 -11.96
CA PRO A 22 -17.70 -4.37 -13.14
C PRO A 22 -16.96 -3.41 -14.09
N TRP A 23 -16.00 -2.64 -13.56
CA TRP A 23 -15.16 -1.74 -14.34
C TRP A 23 -14.27 -2.47 -15.36
N VAL A 24 -14.01 -3.78 -15.23
CA VAL A 24 -13.22 -4.53 -16.23
C VAL A 24 -14.00 -4.81 -17.52
N LEU A 25 -15.33 -4.67 -17.49
CA LEU A 25 -16.22 -5.05 -18.59
C LEU A 25 -16.22 -4.05 -19.75
N THR A 26 -15.86 -2.79 -19.49
CA THR A 26 -15.85 -1.72 -20.51
C THR A 26 -14.43 -1.18 -20.71
N ALA A 27 -14.14 -0.72 -21.93
CA ALA A 27 -12.85 -0.09 -22.23
C ALA A 27 -12.64 1.19 -21.38
N GLU A 28 -13.70 1.99 -21.23
CA GLU A 28 -13.71 3.20 -20.41
C GLU A 28 -13.45 2.91 -18.92
N GLY A 29 -14.08 1.85 -18.38
CA GLY A 29 -13.87 1.44 -16.99
C GLY A 29 -12.44 0.97 -16.73
N ARG A 30 -11.82 0.27 -17.68
CA ARG A 30 -10.40 -0.10 -17.61
C ARG A 30 -9.49 1.11 -17.67
N ALA A 31 -9.75 2.04 -18.60
CA ALA A 31 -8.96 3.27 -18.72
C ALA A 31 -9.03 4.13 -17.45
N SER A 32 -10.21 4.22 -16.82
CA SER A 32 -10.40 4.97 -15.56
C SER A 32 -9.58 4.44 -14.37
N ARG A 33 -9.16 3.17 -14.41
CA ARG A 33 -8.35 2.53 -13.36
C ARG A 33 -6.83 2.66 -13.56
N ILE A 34 -6.38 3.08 -14.74
CA ILE A 34 -4.96 3.31 -15.01
C ILE A 34 -4.54 4.62 -14.32
N GLY A 35 -3.41 4.60 -13.61
CA GLY A 35 -2.86 5.79 -12.95
C GLY A 35 -3.56 6.17 -11.63
N GLN A 36 -4.41 5.30 -11.08
CA GLN A 36 -4.97 5.51 -9.74
C GLN A 36 -3.86 5.47 -8.68
N LEU A 37 -3.97 6.34 -7.68
CA LEU A 37 -3.06 6.37 -6.54
C LEU A 37 -3.20 5.09 -5.73
N LEU A 38 -2.05 4.56 -5.29
CA LEU A 38 -1.95 3.40 -4.42
C LEU A 38 -1.33 3.84 -3.12
N ASP A 39 -2.01 3.52 -2.02
CA ASP A 39 -1.49 3.74 -0.69
C ASP A 39 -0.29 2.82 -0.40
N CYS A 40 0.74 3.32 0.27
CA CYS A 40 1.93 2.56 0.58
C CYS A 40 1.88 2.08 2.04
N PRO A 41 1.61 0.78 2.30
CA PRO A 41 1.51 0.28 3.67
C PRO A 41 2.83 0.45 4.46
N PHE A 42 3.98 0.36 3.79
CA PHE A 42 5.27 0.58 4.44
C PHE A 42 5.48 2.03 4.92
N CYS A 43 4.92 3.01 4.20
CA CYS A 43 4.98 4.41 4.64
C CYS A 43 4.00 4.66 5.80
N ASP A 44 2.81 4.04 5.75
CA ASP A 44 1.80 4.14 6.79
C ASP A 44 2.31 3.56 8.13
N GLU A 45 2.96 2.39 8.10
CA GLU A 45 3.53 1.74 9.29
C GLU A 45 4.71 2.53 9.93
N THR A 46 5.38 3.42 9.18
CA THR A 46 6.55 4.17 9.71
C THR A 46 6.12 5.40 10.54
N ASP A 47 4.91 5.92 10.35
CA ASP A 47 4.41 7.10 11.10
C ASP A 47 4.03 6.74 12.56
N GLU A 48 3.85 5.44 12.86
CA GLU A 48 3.40 4.95 14.17
C GLU A 48 4.55 4.54 15.12
N ASP A 49 5.77 4.33 14.61
CA ASP A 49 6.91 3.80 15.39
C ASP A 49 7.90 4.89 15.89
N ASP A 50 7.71 6.17 15.54
CA ASP A 50 8.60 7.29 15.94
C ASP A 50 8.15 8.01 17.24
N ASP A 51 7.46 7.34 18.17
CA ASP A 51 7.20 7.89 19.53
C ASP A 51 7.16 6.81 20.62
N ALA A 52 8.05 5.80 20.58
CA ALA A 52 8.13 4.81 21.67
C ALA A 52 9.54 4.32 22.02
N THR A 53 10.59 5.10 21.74
CA THR A 53 11.92 4.85 22.34
C THR A 53 12.54 6.12 22.94
N SER A 54 11.93 6.58 24.03
CA SER A 54 12.68 7.31 25.07
C SER A 54 13.10 6.31 26.15
N SER A 55 14.38 5.95 26.12
CA SER A 55 15.27 5.64 27.25
C SER A 55 14.70 4.88 28.45
N ALA A 56 15.19 3.66 28.65
CA ALA A 56 15.77 3.26 29.94
C ALA A 56 16.73 2.10 29.70
N GLY A 57 17.98 2.44 29.35
CA GLY A 57 19.10 1.69 29.90
C GLY A 57 19.15 2.06 31.37
N GLU A 58 18.76 1.13 32.24
CA GLU A 58 19.14 1.13 33.64
C GLU A 58 19.94 -0.15 33.90
N GLU A 59 21.18 0.12 34.23
CA GLU A 59 22.25 -0.72 34.73
C GLU A 59 21.98 -1.29 36.15
N GLU A 60 22.56 -2.47 36.40
CA GLU A 60 22.69 -3.28 37.65
C GLU A 60 21.56 -4.23 38.10
#